data_AF-A0A6L7KG17-F1
#
_entry.id   AF-A0A6L7KG17-F1
#
_cell.length_a   1.000
_cell.length_b   1.000
_cell.length_c   1.000
_cell.angle_alpha   90.00
_cell.angle_beta   90.00
_cell.angle_gamma   90.00
#
_symmetry.space_group_name_H-M   'P 1'
#
loop_
_entity.id
_entity.type
_entity.pdbx_description
1 polymer ?
#
loop_
_entity_poly.entity_id
_entity_poly.type
_entity_poly.pdbx_seq_one_letter_code
_entity_poly.pdbx_strand_id
1 'polypeptide(L)'
;RANPRILQASRKKRVAAGAGLEVSDLNRLLKMHRQMSDMMKKVGRMGKKGMLNQLGGLVGGGAMPGGMPGKAEIEAAQQQLGRLPGGLAGLGDDSGGRIPPGISGLGKKQ
;
A
#
# COMPACT_ATOMS: atom_id res chain seq x y z
N ARG A 1 -10.17 -26.05 11.19
CA ARG A 1 -9.76 -24.70 10.70
C ARG A 1 -8.23 -24.57 10.65
N ALA A 2 -7.49 -25.07 11.65
CA ALA A 2 -6.02 -24.99 11.76
C ALA A 2 -5.22 -25.43 10.52
N ASN A 3 -5.71 -26.39 9.72
CA ASN A 3 -5.05 -26.85 8.50
C ASN A 3 -5.98 -26.70 7.28
N PRO A 4 -5.82 -25.65 6.46
CA PRO A 4 -6.64 -25.46 5.26
C PRO A 4 -6.22 -26.37 4.08
N ARG A 5 -5.03 -26.98 4.13
CA ARG A 5 -4.51 -27.88 3.08
C ARG A 5 -5.29 -29.20 2.94
N ILE A 6 -6.00 -29.61 3.99
CA ILE A 6 -6.80 -30.85 4.02
C ILE A 6 -8.25 -30.67 3.52
N LEU A 7 -8.58 -29.52 2.92
CA LEU A 7 -9.88 -29.28 2.30
C LEU A 7 -9.99 -30.06 0.98
N GLN A 8 -10.49 -31.30 1.07
CA GLN A 8 -10.86 -32.14 -0.07
C GLN A 8 -12.11 -31.61 -0.78
N ALA A 9 -12.34 -32.01 -2.04
CA ALA A 9 -13.41 -31.51 -2.89
C ALA A 9 -14.81 -31.59 -2.24
N SER A 10 -15.14 -32.73 -1.60
CA SER A 10 -16.41 -32.90 -0.86
C SER A 10 -16.56 -31.89 0.29
N ARG A 11 -15.48 -31.67 1.06
CA ARG A 11 -15.48 -30.70 2.16
C ARG A 11 -15.66 -29.26 1.66
N LYS A 12 -15.05 -28.91 0.52
CA LYS A 12 -15.23 -27.59 -0.10
C LYS A 12 -16.68 -27.37 -0.54
N LYS A 13 -17.30 -28.36 -1.20
CA LYS A 13 -18.72 -28.29 -1.59
C LYS A 13 -19.63 -28.07 -0.37
N ARG A 14 -19.41 -28.80 0.72
CA ARG A 14 -20.20 -28.63 1.95
C ARG A 14 -20.02 -27.26 2.60
N VAL A 15 -18.80 -26.74 2.66
CA VAL A 15 -18.52 -25.42 3.25
C VAL A 15 -19.09 -24.30 2.38
N ALA A 16 -18.98 -24.42 1.06
CA ALA A 16 -19.56 -23.49 0.09
C ALA A 16 -21.10 -23.45 0.22
N ALA A 17 -21.75 -24.62 0.19
CA ALA A 17 -23.21 -24.74 0.37
C ALA A 17 -23.68 -24.22 1.73
N GLY A 18 -22.96 -24.53 2.82
CA GLY A 18 -23.30 -24.05 4.16
C GLY A 18 -23.04 -22.55 4.37
N ALA A 19 -22.24 -21.91 3.52
CA ALA A 19 -21.96 -20.48 3.55
C ALA A 19 -22.73 -19.68 2.49
N GLY A 20 -23.52 -20.35 1.64
CA GLY A 20 -24.20 -19.71 0.51
C GLY A 20 -23.25 -19.15 -0.56
N LEU A 21 -22.05 -19.74 -0.70
CA LEU A 21 -21.03 -19.32 -1.65
C LEU A 21 -20.79 -20.38 -2.70
N GLU A 22 -20.23 -19.96 -3.85
CA GLU A 22 -19.73 -20.88 -4.87
C GLU A 22 -18.37 -21.50 -4.49
N VAL A 23 -18.08 -22.68 -5.04
CA VAL A 23 -16.80 -23.37 -4.79
C VAL A 23 -15.60 -22.58 -5.37
N SER A 24 -15.82 -21.80 -6.43
CA SER A 24 -14.84 -20.88 -7.02
C SER A 24 -14.42 -19.79 -6.03
N ASP A 25 -15.39 -19.16 -5.38
CA ASP A 25 -15.15 -18.06 -4.42
C ASP A 25 -14.43 -18.57 -3.19
N LEU A 26 -14.84 -19.75 -2.69
CA LEU A 26 -14.14 -20.43 -1.61
C LEU A 26 -12.67 -20.73 -1.98
N ASN A 27 -12.39 -21.15 -3.22
CA ASN A 27 -11.02 -21.38 -3.67
C ASN A 27 -10.20 -20.08 -3.76
N ARG A 28 -10.82 -18.97 -4.17
CA ARG A 28 -10.16 -17.66 -4.21
C ARG A 28 -9.79 -17.19 -2.80
N LEU A 29 -10.72 -17.32 -1.85
CA LEU A 29 -10.47 -17.02 -0.44
C LEU A 29 -9.34 -17.87 0.15
N LEU A 30 -9.33 -19.18 -0.13
CA LEU A 30 -8.29 -20.09 0.33
C LEU A 30 -6.90 -19.73 -0.22
N LYS A 31 -6.82 -19.26 -1.47
CA LYS A 31 -5.56 -18.76 -2.06
C LYS A 31 -5.07 -17.51 -1.35
N MET A 32 -5.96 -16.53 -1.11
CA MET A 32 -5.60 -15.31 -0.39
C MET A 32 -5.11 -15.61 1.03
N HIS A 33 -5.81 -16.48 1.75
CA HIS A 33 -5.39 -16.91 3.08
C HIS A 33 -4.02 -17.61 3.06
N ARG A 34 -3.75 -18.45 2.04
CA ARG A 34 -2.46 -19.12 1.90
C ARG A 34 -1.34 -18.12 1.58
N GLN A 35 -1.56 -17.17 0.67
CA GLN A 35 -0.60 -16.12 0.35
C GLN A 35 -0.27 -15.27 1.58
N MET A 36 -1.28 -14.86 2.35
CA MET A 36 -1.07 -14.15 3.62
C MET A 36 -0.35 -14.99 4.65
N SER A 37 -0.68 -16.28 4.77
CA SER A 37 0.02 -17.21 5.68
C SER A 37 1.50 -17.36 5.31
N ASP A 38 1.81 -17.46 4.02
CA ASP A 38 3.17 -17.60 3.52
C ASP A 38 3.96 -16.29 3.69
N MET A 39 3.30 -15.14 3.50
CA MET A 39 3.87 -13.82 3.79
C MET A 39 4.13 -13.65 5.29
N MET A 40 3.17 -13.94 6.16
CA MET A 40 3.32 -13.87 7.62
C MET A 40 4.45 -14.79 8.11
N LYS A 41 4.60 -15.97 7.51
CA LYS A 41 5.74 -16.86 7.79
C LYS A 41 7.07 -16.29 7.32
N LYS A 42 7.13 -15.69 6.13
CA LYS A 42 8.35 -15.03 5.63
C LYS A 42 8.73 -13.85 6.51
N VAL A 43 7.78 -13.01 6.90
CA VAL A 43 7.98 -11.88 7.83
C VAL A 43 8.45 -12.38 9.19
N GLY A 44 7.78 -13.40 9.74
CA GLY A 44 8.17 -14.03 11.01
C GLY A 44 9.58 -14.64 10.98
N ARG A 45 9.98 -15.28 9.87
CA ARG A 45 11.34 -15.81 9.66
C ARG A 45 12.38 -14.71 9.47
N MET A 46 11.98 -13.61 8.84
CA MET A 46 12.85 -12.48 8.58
C MET A 46 13.18 -11.69 9.86
N GLY A 47 12.28 -11.74 10.86
CA GLY A 47 12.48 -11.14 12.18
C GLY A 47 12.72 -9.63 12.15
N LYS A 48 12.96 -9.02 13.31
CA LYS A 48 13.28 -7.58 13.40
C LYS A 48 14.52 -7.21 12.58
N LYS A 49 15.54 -8.08 12.56
CA LYS A 49 16.80 -7.83 11.85
C LYS A 49 16.64 -7.83 10.34
N GLY A 50 15.90 -8.78 9.77
CA GLY A 50 15.65 -8.79 8.33
C GLY A 50 14.71 -7.67 7.91
N MET A 51 13.74 -7.29 8.76
CA MET A 51 12.90 -6.12 8.50
C MET A 51 13.73 -4.82 8.54
N LEU A 52 14.66 -4.67 9.49
CA LEU A 52 15.61 -3.55 9.50
C LEU A 52 16.54 -3.55 8.29
N ASN A 53 16.96 -4.72 7.81
CA ASN A 53 17.80 -4.81 6.61
C ASN A 53 17.02 -4.47 5.33
N GLN A 54 15.75 -4.86 5.22
CA GLN A 54 14.91 -4.46 4.09
C GLN A 54 14.51 -2.98 4.16
N LEU A 55 14.15 -2.48 5.35
CA LEU A 55 13.81 -1.08 5.54
C LEU A 55 15.05 -0.19 5.41
N GLY A 56 16.20 -0.64 5.93
CA GLY A 56 17.50 0.00 5.76
C GLY A 56 18.02 -0.10 4.33
N GLY A 57 17.63 -1.13 3.57
CA GLY A 57 17.87 -1.19 2.13
C GLY A 57 16.98 -0.23 1.34
N LEU A 58 15.75 0.02 1.79
CA LEU A 58 14.86 1.01 1.18
C LEU A 58 15.26 2.46 1.54
N VAL A 59 15.65 2.70 2.79
CA VAL A 59 15.99 4.03 3.33
C VAL A 59 17.46 4.39 3.09
N GLY A 60 18.36 3.41 3.14
CA GLY A 60 19.80 3.58 2.91
C GLY A 60 20.28 3.17 1.52
N GLY A 61 19.43 2.50 0.73
CA GLY A 61 19.76 1.99 -0.61
C GLY A 61 18.80 2.49 -1.68
N GLY A 62 18.51 3.79 -1.73
CA GLY A 62 18.05 4.51 -2.93
C GLY A 62 16.80 4.02 -3.69
N ALA A 63 16.04 3.06 -3.15
CA ALA A 63 15.01 2.33 -3.91
C ALA A 63 13.57 2.78 -3.63
N MET A 64 13.36 3.97 -3.05
CA MET A 64 12.03 4.56 -2.91
C MET A 64 11.81 5.68 -3.93
N PRO A 65 10.95 5.48 -4.95
CA PRO A 65 10.48 6.56 -5.79
C PRO A 65 9.48 7.41 -4.98
N GLY A 66 9.98 8.49 -4.39
CA GLY A 66 9.19 9.54 -3.73
C GLY A 66 9.03 9.33 -2.22
N GLY A 67 9.81 10.08 -1.43
CA GLY A 67 9.51 10.22 0.01
C GLY A 67 10.67 10.61 0.92
N MET A 68 11.29 11.76 0.67
CA MET A 68 11.74 12.79 1.63
C MET A 68 12.88 13.58 0.97
N PRO A 69 12.73 14.90 0.72
CA PRO A 69 13.86 15.71 0.28
C PRO A 69 14.96 15.61 1.36
N GLY A 70 16.19 15.35 0.92
CA GLY A 70 17.34 15.30 1.81
C GLY A 70 17.45 16.63 2.56
N LYS A 71 18.01 16.62 3.79
CA LYS A 71 18.18 17.85 4.59
C LYS A 71 18.83 18.99 3.78
N ALA A 72 19.73 18.66 2.87
CA ALA A 72 20.37 19.61 1.95
C ALA A 72 19.40 20.23 0.92
N GLU A 73 18.41 19.47 0.43
CA GLU A 73 17.40 19.95 -0.52
C GLU A 73 16.34 20.80 0.18
N ILE A 74 16.02 20.49 1.45
CA ILE A 74 15.15 21.31 2.30
C ILE A 74 15.80 22.66 2.59
N GLU A 75 17.10 22.65 2.89
CA GLU A 75 17.88 23.86 3.16
C GLU A 75 18.06 24.70 1.90
N ALA A 76 18.34 24.08 0.75
CA ALA A 76 18.39 24.76 -0.53
C ALA A 76 17.03 25.35 -0.94
N ALA A 77 15.92 24.63 -0.69
CA ALA A 77 14.58 25.14 -0.94
C ALA A 77 14.20 26.29 0.00
N GLN A 78 14.60 26.25 1.27
CA GLN A 78 14.42 27.37 2.22
C GLN A 78 15.23 28.60 1.82
N GLN A 79 16.47 28.41 1.35
CA GLN A 79 17.31 29.50 0.87
C GLN A 79 16.78 30.11 -0.44
N GLN A 80 16.15 29.29 -1.30
CA GLN A 80 15.56 29.76 -2.55
C GLN A 80 14.22 30.47 -2.34
N LEU A 81 13.41 30.03 -1.37
CA LEU A 81 12.17 30.70 -0.94
C LEU A 81 12.45 32.00 -0.16
N GLY A 82 13.60 32.12 0.49
CA GLY A 82 14.02 33.34 1.21
C GLY A 82 14.56 34.47 0.34
N ARG A 83 14.70 34.26 -1.00
CA ARG A 83 15.30 35.23 -1.93
C ARG A 83 14.31 35.90 -2.88
N LEU A 84 13.01 35.70 -2.67
CA LEU A 84 11.93 36.40 -3.39
C LEU A 84 11.56 37.71 -2.67
N PRO A 85 11.76 38.90 -3.27
CA PRO A 85 11.28 40.14 -2.71
C PRO A 85 9.79 40.27 -3.01
N GLY A 86 8.96 39.98 -2.01
CA GLY A 86 7.51 40.19 -2.04
C GLY A 86 6.72 38.97 -2.49
N GLY A 87 5.77 38.56 -1.63
CA GLY A 87 4.66 37.69 -2.03
C GLY A 87 4.67 36.27 -1.43
N LEU A 88 4.63 36.16 -0.09
CA LEU A 88 4.01 34.99 0.54
C LEU A 88 3.13 35.37 1.74
N ALA A 89 2.40 36.47 1.59
CA ALA A 89 1.09 36.62 2.21
C ALA A 89 0.08 36.09 1.18
N GLY A 90 -0.22 34.78 1.22
CA GLY A 90 -1.17 34.21 0.26
C GLY A 90 -1.23 32.68 0.18
N LEU A 91 -0.86 31.96 1.23
CA LEU A 91 -1.06 30.50 1.33
C LEU A 91 -1.65 30.10 2.70
N GLY A 92 -2.38 31.04 3.30
CA GLY A 92 -3.51 30.70 4.14
C GLY A 92 -4.75 31.06 3.34
N ASP A 93 -5.69 30.11 3.26
CA ASP A 93 -7.00 30.25 2.63
C ASP A 93 -6.99 30.27 1.10
N ASP A 94 -7.18 29.10 0.48
CA ASP A 94 -8.37 28.91 -0.37
C ASP A 94 -8.43 27.47 -0.92
N SER A 95 -9.58 26.85 -0.66
CA SER A 95 -10.29 25.93 -1.55
C SER A 95 -9.52 24.89 -2.38
N GLY A 96 -9.74 23.62 -2.02
CA GLY A 96 -9.92 22.57 -3.01
C GLY A 96 -8.66 21.82 -3.42
N GLY A 97 -8.64 20.54 -3.06
CA GLY A 97 -7.58 19.61 -3.42
C GLY A 97 -7.22 19.71 -4.91
N ARG A 98 -5.93 19.91 -5.17
CA ARG A 98 -5.33 19.76 -6.49
C ARG A 98 -5.46 18.29 -6.90
N ILE A 99 -6.58 17.97 -7.53
CA ILE A 99 -6.79 16.70 -8.22
C ILE A 99 -5.83 16.69 -9.42
N PRO A 100 -4.95 15.69 -9.56
CA PRO A 100 -4.02 15.59 -10.68
C PRO A 100 -4.76 15.43 -12.02
N PRO A 101 -4.18 15.89 -13.14
CA PRO A 101 -4.80 15.83 -14.46
C PRO A 101 -4.85 14.37 -14.95
N GLY A 102 -5.92 13.68 -14.58
CA GLY A 102 -6.13 12.27 -14.93
C GLY A 102 -7.44 11.67 -14.39
N ILE A 103 -8.26 12.45 -13.68
CA ILE A 103 -9.49 11.96 -13.03
C ILE A 103 -10.77 12.69 -13.51
N SER A 104 -10.69 13.57 -14.52
CA SER A 104 -11.86 14.29 -15.07
C SER A 104 -12.72 13.45 -16.04
N GLY A 105 -12.63 12.12 -16.01
CA GLY A 105 -13.10 11.23 -17.08
C GLY A 105 -13.98 10.04 -16.68
N LEU A 106 -14.56 10.00 -15.48
CA LEU A 106 -15.52 8.94 -15.08
C LEU A 106 -16.82 9.54 -14.54
N GLY A 107 -17.85 9.61 -15.38
CA GLY A 107 -19.18 10.02 -14.92
C GLY A 107 -20.22 10.33 -15.99
N LYS A 108 -20.33 9.51 -17.05
CA LYS A 108 -21.51 9.51 -17.94
C LYS A 108 -22.59 8.67 -17.27
N LYS A 109 -23.75 9.24 -16.92
CA LYS A 109 -25.09 8.61 -17.00
C LYS A 109 -26.20 9.54 -16.45
N GLN A 110 -27.13 9.83 -17.36
CA GLN A 110 -28.50 10.35 -17.20
C GLN A 110 -28.62 11.79 -16.70
#